data_AF-A0A7W1NPC9-F1
#
_entry.id   AF-A0A7W1NPC9-F1
#
_cell.length_a   1.000
_cell.length_b   1.000
_cell.length_c   1.000
_cell.angle_alpha   90.00
_cell.angle_beta   90.00
_cell.angle_gamma   90.00
#
_symmetry.space_group_name_H-M   'P 1'
#
loop_
_entity.id
_entity.type
_entity.pdbx_description
1 polymer ?
#
loop_
_entity_poly.entity_id
_entity_poly.type
_entity_poly.pdbx_seq_one_letter_code
_entity_poly.pdbx_strand_id
1 'polypeptide(L)'
;MDQRDENVLVALTEQYAQPLLPMWDRRGTFDERLPRLARGLASYNILVLMADQPYSLLSIQQNIGTVIQDWANNYVALYRRICHDLFPSFNQVSLHATDNKWPIMVYLRGTATPVIQRMAGFVAPYIVQRQFSPTVSEMELVGLMDLILDELEAGNLAREAYKQLRTDSVEIMKQMLATPVHQLTVTEFDRAIFSDSQRLVPVRAEPPITIPESAPKTLPSMMTPPPIRQADTEQLMTTDIMPVLPKSEDVVPIPPVPSRDNSAFSFSNTLSTLRRDKDSGKKPRPPIPPLPKDDKQGS
;
A
#
# COMPACT_ATOMS: atom_id res chain seq x y z
N MET A 1 12.66 8.53 11.37
CA MET A 1 11.67 8.39 12.47
C MET A 1 12.11 9.22 13.67
N ASP A 2 11.20 9.59 14.55
CA ASP A 2 11.49 10.45 15.70
C ASP A 2 11.00 9.89 17.06
N GLN A 3 11.21 10.65 18.13
CA GLN A 3 10.76 10.31 19.48
C GLN A 3 9.24 10.22 19.59
N ARG A 4 8.49 10.96 18.76
CA ARG A 4 7.02 10.90 18.76
C ARG A 4 6.57 9.54 18.26
N ASP A 5 7.16 9.04 17.18
CA ASP A 5 6.85 7.72 16.62
C ASP A 5 7.11 6.61 17.65
N GLU A 6 8.22 6.70 18.40
CA GLU A 6 8.52 5.79 19.50
C GLU A 6 7.42 5.83 20.57
N ASN A 7 7.07 7.02 21.06
CA ASN A 7 6.06 7.19 22.11
C ASN A 7 4.70 6.61 21.72
N VAL A 8 4.30 6.77 20.45
CA VAL A 8 3.05 6.19 19.94
C VAL A 8 3.12 4.66 19.94
N LEU A 9 4.21 4.07 19.45
CA LEU A 9 4.38 2.62 19.48
C LEU A 9 4.47 2.08 20.91
N VAL A 10 5.10 2.80 21.84
CA VAL A 10 5.11 2.44 23.28
C VAL A 10 3.70 2.40 23.82
N ALA A 11 2.92 3.46 23.57
CA ALA A 11 1.54 3.56 24.06
C ALA A 11 0.66 2.43 23.49
N LEU A 12 0.81 2.10 22.20
CA LEU A 12 0.13 0.95 21.60
C LEU A 12 0.56 -0.37 22.25
N THR A 13 1.85 -0.50 22.55
CA THR A 13 2.39 -1.69 23.21
C THR A 13 1.86 -1.81 24.64
N GLU A 14 1.82 -0.72 25.41
CA GLU A 14 1.22 -0.68 26.75
C GLU A 14 -0.25 -1.10 26.72
N GLN A 15 -1.00 -0.65 25.73
CA GLN A 15 -2.44 -0.91 25.62
C GLN A 15 -2.77 -2.35 25.20
N TYR A 16 -2.00 -2.93 24.27
CA TYR A 16 -2.39 -4.18 23.61
C TYR A 16 -1.39 -5.32 23.74
N ALA A 17 -0.13 -5.02 24.07
CA ALA A 17 0.98 -5.96 24.06
C ALA A 17 1.92 -5.72 25.24
N GLN A 18 1.38 -5.48 26.44
CA GLN A 18 2.16 -5.19 27.64
C GLN A 18 3.34 -6.16 27.89
N PRO A 19 3.22 -7.48 27.63
CA PRO A 19 4.34 -8.41 27.81
C PRO A 19 5.54 -8.18 26.88
N LEU A 20 5.39 -7.37 25.83
CA LEU A 20 6.47 -7.04 24.90
C LEU A 20 7.42 -5.97 25.47
N LEU A 21 6.95 -5.09 26.36
CA LEU A 21 7.74 -3.98 26.90
C LEU A 21 8.98 -4.42 27.69
N PRO A 22 8.94 -5.46 28.54
CA PRO A 22 10.14 -5.93 29.24
C PRO A 22 11.19 -6.54 28.29
N MET A 23 10.75 -7.05 27.14
CA MET A 23 11.63 -7.62 26.11
C MET A 23 12.16 -6.56 25.14
N TRP A 24 11.57 -5.37 25.15
CA TRP A 24 11.95 -4.31 24.23
C TRP A 24 13.23 -3.63 24.71
N ASP A 25 14.33 -3.90 24.00
CA ASP A 25 15.59 -3.21 24.21
C ASP A 25 15.53 -1.78 23.69
N ARG A 26 15.67 -0.80 24.60
CA ARG A 26 15.74 0.63 24.27
C ARG A 26 17.12 1.05 23.74
N ARG A 27 18.11 0.14 23.71
CA ARG A 27 19.45 0.43 23.18
C ARG A 27 19.46 0.38 21.65
N GLY A 28 20.13 1.35 21.02
CA GLY A 28 20.24 1.46 19.56
C GLY A 28 19.61 2.73 18.98
N THR A 29 19.64 2.87 17.66
CA THR A 29 18.99 3.98 16.95
C THR A 29 17.48 3.75 16.83
N PHE A 30 16.71 4.80 16.53
CA PHE A 30 15.26 4.65 16.30
C PHE A 30 14.97 3.73 15.12
N ASP A 31 15.78 3.82 14.07
CA ASP A 31 15.59 3.08 12.82
C ASP A 31 15.75 1.55 13.01
N GLU A 32 16.51 1.10 14.01
CA GLU A 32 16.66 -0.32 14.33
C GLU A 32 15.60 -0.83 15.32
N ARG A 33 15.18 0.02 16.27
CA ARG A 33 14.30 -0.37 17.38
C ARG A 33 12.83 -0.37 16.99
N LEU A 34 12.39 0.64 16.25
CA LEU A 34 10.98 0.81 15.91
C LEU A 34 10.47 -0.33 15.02
N PRO A 35 11.23 -0.82 14.02
CA PRO A 35 10.77 -1.94 13.23
C PRO A 35 10.62 -3.25 14.00
N ARG A 36 11.52 -3.52 14.94
CA ARG A 36 11.42 -4.69 15.84
C ARG A 36 10.19 -4.58 16.73
N LEU A 37 9.92 -3.40 17.27
CA LEU A 37 8.75 -3.16 18.12
C LEU A 37 7.45 -3.32 17.32
N ALA A 38 7.36 -2.69 16.14
CA ALA A 38 6.21 -2.81 15.25
C ALA A 38 5.99 -4.25 14.77
N ARG A 39 7.08 -4.98 14.48
CA ARG A 39 6.99 -6.41 14.15
C ARG A 39 6.51 -7.25 15.33
N GLY A 40 6.92 -6.91 16.55
CA GLY A 40 6.45 -7.51 17.79
C GLY A 40 4.94 -7.32 18.00
N LEU A 41 4.42 -6.12 17.72
CA LEU A 41 2.99 -5.82 17.77
C LEU A 41 2.15 -6.71 16.84
N ALA A 42 2.72 -7.16 15.71
CA ALA A 42 2.01 -8.08 14.81
C ALA A 42 1.73 -9.44 15.45
N SER A 43 2.56 -9.89 16.40
CA SER A 43 2.29 -11.08 17.23
C SER A 43 1.15 -10.89 18.23
N TYR A 44 0.74 -9.64 18.46
CA TYR A 44 -0.40 -9.25 19.27
C TYR A 44 -1.55 -8.69 18.41
N ASN A 45 -1.69 -9.19 17.18
CA ASN A 45 -2.78 -8.85 16.27
C ASN A 45 -2.78 -7.42 15.73
N ILE A 46 -1.68 -6.68 15.85
CA ILE A 46 -1.59 -5.28 15.45
C ILE A 46 -0.58 -5.11 14.32
N LEU A 47 -1.07 -4.71 13.15
CA LEU A 47 -0.24 -4.24 12.04
C LEU A 47 -0.10 -2.73 12.16
N VAL A 48 1.13 -2.23 12.23
CA VAL A 48 1.40 -0.78 12.20
C VAL A 48 1.88 -0.37 10.81
N LEU A 49 1.30 0.71 10.31
CA LEU A 49 1.62 1.33 9.03
C LEU A 49 1.94 2.81 9.28
N MET A 50 2.85 3.36 8.49
CA MET A 50 3.19 4.78 8.55
C MET A 50 3.22 5.35 7.14
N ALA A 51 2.64 6.53 6.99
CA ALA A 51 2.54 7.24 5.73
C ALA A 51 3.15 8.65 5.86
N ASP A 52 3.87 9.05 4.85
CA ASP A 52 4.36 10.42 4.65
C ASP A 52 3.47 11.17 3.65
N GLN A 53 3.67 12.48 3.56
CA GLN A 53 2.87 13.35 2.71
C GLN A 53 2.88 12.87 1.25
N PRO A 54 1.72 12.87 0.56
CA PRO A 54 1.66 12.45 -0.82
C PRO A 54 2.46 13.42 -1.70
N TYR A 55 3.34 12.90 -2.53
CA TYR A 55 4.30 13.69 -3.33
C TYR A 55 3.67 14.33 -4.59
N SER A 56 2.40 14.05 -4.89
CA SER A 56 1.79 14.49 -6.16
C SER A 56 1.09 15.85 -6.05
N LEU A 57 1.17 16.65 -7.11
CA LEU A 57 0.36 17.88 -7.24
C LEU A 57 -1.14 17.56 -7.37
N LEU A 58 -1.50 16.34 -7.79
CA LEU A 58 -2.88 15.85 -7.89
C LEU A 58 -3.54 15.69 -6.51
N SER A 59 -2.77 15.34 -5.48
CA SER A 59 -3.24 15.28 -4.08
C SER A 59 -3.55 16.65 -3.46
N ILE A 60 -3.24 17.76 -4.13
CA ILE A 60 -3.58 19.11 -3.64
C ILE A 60 -5.07 19.43 -3.82
N GLN A 61 -5.73 18.78 -4.79
CA GLN A 61 -7.17 18.91 -5.06
C GLN A 61 -8.00 17.83 -4.36
N GLN A 62 -7.41 16.68 -4.06
CA GLN A 62 -8.08 15.59 -3.36
C GLN A 62 -8.05 15.81 -1.84
N ASN A 63 -9.09 15.35 -1.15
CA ASN A 63 -9.11 15.37 0.31
C ASN A 63 -8.06 14.36 0.81
N ILE A 64 -6.95 14.83 1.36
CA ILE A 64 -5.84 13.98 1.81
C ILE A 64 -6.33 12.89 2.78
N GLY A 65 -7.34 13.19 3.61
CA GLY A 65 -7.93 12.21 4.52
C GLY A 65 -8.61 11.03 3.82
N THR A 66 -9.29 11.27 2.70
CA THR A 66 -9.90 10.16 1.94
C THR A 66 -8.83 9.30 1.28
N VAL A 67 -7.76 9.92 0.77
CA VAL A 67 -6.64 9.20 0.15
C VAL A 67 -5.91 8.29 1.15
N ILE A 68 -5.67 8.77 2.38
CA ILE A 68 -5.07 7.96 3.46
C ILE A 68 -6.03 6.84 3.89
N GLN A 69 -7.33 7.15 3.98
CA GLN A 69 -8.33 6.16 4.34
C GLN A 69 -8.43 5.05 3.29
N ASP A 70 -8.41 5.39 1.99
CA ASP A 70 -8.45 4.43 0.89
C ASP A 70 -7.19 3.55 0.89
N TRP A 71 -6.01 4.16 1.08
CA TRP A 71 -4.75 3.43 1.25
C TRP A 71 -4.83 2.41 2.39
N ALA A 72 -5.29 2.82 3.56
CA ALA A 72 -5.38 1.96 4.73
C ALA A 72 -6.51 0.92 4.59
N ASN A 73 -7.60 1.25 3.90
CA ASN A 73 -8.69 0.33 3.58
C ASN A 73 -8.24 -0.79 2.64
N ASN A 74 -7.24 -0.59 1.77
CA ASN A 74 -6.70 -1.67 0.97
C ASN A 74 -6.10 -2.78 1.85
N TYR A 75 -5.43 -2.43 2.96
CA TYR A 75 -4.93 -3.42 3.92
C TYR A 75 -6.07 -4.16 4.61
N VAL A 76 -7.13 -3.45 4.98
CA VAL A 76 -8.35 -4.07 5.52
C VAL A 76 -8.99 -5.02 4.51
N ALA A 77 -9.06 -4.64 3.23
CA ALA A 77 -9.61 -5.46 2.17
C ALA A 77 -8.80 -6.75 1.97
N LEU A 78 -7.46 -6.64 1.94
CA LEU A 78 -6.58 -7.80 1.83
C LEU A 78 -6.75 -8.75 3.02
N TYR A 79 -6.75 -8.21 4.24
CA TYR A 79 -6.97 -8.99 5.45
C TYR A 79 -8.30 -9.76 5.38
N ARG A 80 -9.40 -9.07 5.02
CA ARG A 80 -10.73 -9.66 4.95
C ARG A 80 -10.81 -10.72 3.86
N ARG A 81 -10.18 -10.50 2.70
CA ARG A 81 -10.16 -11.45 1.59
C ARG A 81 -9.48 -12.76 2.02
N ILE A 82 -8.31 -12.67 2.67
CA ILE A 82 -7.59 -13.85 3.18
C ILE A 82 -8.41 -14.55 4.29
N CYS A 83 -8.96 -13.78 5.23
CA CYS A 83 -9.74 -14.35 6.32
C CYS A 83 -11.06 -14.99 5.85
N HIS A 84 -11.68 -14.48 4.79
CA HIS A 84 -12.93 -15.03 4.28
C HIS A 84 -12.79 -16.51 3.91
N ASP A 85 -11.70 -16.86 3.24
CA ASP A 85 -11.47 -18.22 2.74
C ASP A 85 -10.75 -19.11 3.76
N LEU A 86 -9.80 -18.58 4.55
CA LEU A 86 -8.97 -19.38 5.46
C LEU A 86 -9.43 -19.36 6.91
N PHE A 87 -9.98 -18.23 7.38
CA PHE A 87 -10.27 -17.99 8.79
C PHE A 87 -11.64 -17.31 8.96
N PRO A 88 -12.76 -17.92 8.52
CA PRO A 88 -14.05 -17.25 8.44
C PRO A 88 -14.55 -16.74 9.80
N SER A 89 -14.19 -17.40 10.89
CA SER A 89 -14.49 -16.98 12.27
C SER A 89 -13.70 -15.75 12.74
N PHE A 90 -12.63 -15.37 12.03
CA PHE A 90 -11.68 -14.31 12.40
C PHE A 90 -11.66 -13.15 11.38
N ASN A 91 -12.78 -12.87 10.72
CA ASN A 91 -12.90 -11.79 9.75
C ASN A 91 -13.07 -10.37 10.37
N GLN A 92 -13.02 -10.27 11.70
CA GLN A 92 -13.15 -8.98 12.37
C GLN A 92 -11.83 -8.20 12.26
N VAL A 93 -11.95 -6.95 11.82
CA VAL A 93 -10.81 -6.04 11.65
C VAL A 93 -11.25 -4.61 11.92
N SER A 94 -10.41 -3.88 12.63
CA SER A 94 -10.60 -2.47 12.95
C SER A 94 -9.36 -1.69 12.55
N LEU A 95 -9.56 -0.47 12.05
CA LEU A 95 -8.52 0.42 11.58
C LEU A 95 -8.58 1.70 12.41
N HIS A 96 -7.43 2.15 12.91
CA HIS A 96 -7.35 3.29 13.81
C HIS A 96 -6.17 4.17 13.42
N ALA A 97 -6.38 5.49 13.37
CA ALA A 97 -5.31 6.47 13.26
C ALA A 97 -4.86 6.89 14.67
N THR A 98 -3.56 7.02 14.89
CA THR A 98 -3.02 7.39 16.21
C THR A 98 -3.05 8.90 16.45
N ASP A 99 -2.70 9.69 15.43
CA ASP A 99 -2.69 11.15 15.47
C ASP A 99 -2.88 11.76 14.07
N ASN A 100 -3.06 13.08 14.03
CA ASN A 100 -3.23 13.85 12.79
C ASN A 100 -1.94 14.58 12.39
N LYS A 101 -0.77 14.07 12.78
CA LYS A 101 0.53 14.70 12.54
C LYS A 101 1.33 13.84 11.56
N TRP A 102 2.06 14.49 10.67
CA TRP A 102 2.92 13.81 9.71
C TRP A 102 4.27 13.42 10.35
N PRO A 103 4.81 12.22 10.08
CA PRO A 103 4.19 11.14 9.30
C PRO A 103 2.99 10.51 10.02
N ILE A 104 1.91 10.20 9.30
CA ILE A 104 0.69 9.66 9.91
C ILE A 104 0.92 8.19 10.22
N MET A 105 0.62 7.79 11.47
CA MET A 105 0.67 6.40 11.88
C MET A 105 -0.76 5.85 12.00
N VAL A 106 -0.97 4.71 11.35
CA VAL A 106 -2.24 3.99 11.34
C VAL A 106 -1.95 2.58 11.81
N TYR A 107 -2.80 2.03 12.66
CA TYR A 107 -2.72 0.63 13.03
C TYR A 107 -4.00 -0.11 12.69
N LEU A 108 -3.83 -1.33 12.22
CA LEU A 108 -4.88 -2.27 11.89
C LEU A 108 -4.85 -3.39 12.94
N ARG A 109 -5.99 -3.61 13.58
CA ARG A 109 -6.20 -4.69 14.55
C ARG A 109 -7.14 -5.73 13.96
N GLY A 110 -6.60 -6.88 13.58
CA GLY A 110 -7.37 -8.05 13.12
C GLY A 110 -7.54 -9.08 14.24
N THR A 111 -8.40 -10.08 14.06
CA THR A 111 -8.51 -11.21 15.01
C THR A 111 -7.70 -12.44 14.61
N ALA A 112 -7.29 -12.56 13.35
CA ALA A 112 -6.45 -13.62 12.81
C ALA A 112 -4.96 -13.23 12.87
N THR A 113 -4.30 -13.60 13.98
CA THR A 113 -2.87 -13.31 14.20
C THR A 113 -1.97 -13.77 13.06
N PRO A 114 -2.13 -14.98 12.50
CA PRO A 114 -1.27 -15.45 11.42
C PRO A 114 -1.32 -14.52 10.19
N VAL A 115 -2.51 -14.03 9.83
CA VAL A 115 -2.68 -13.13 8.69
C VAL A 115 -2.00 -11.79 8.95
N ILE A 116 -2.17 -11.22 10.16
CA ILE A 116 -1.50 -9.98 10.55
C ILE A 116 0.03 -10.13 10.51
N GLN A 117 0.56 -11.24 11.02
CA GLN A 117 1.98 -11.52 10.99
C GLN A 117 2.53 -11.58 9.56
N ARG A 118 1.82 -12.26 8.64
CA ARG A 118 2.23 -12.32 7.22
C ARG A 118 2.11 -10.97 6.52
N MET A 119 1.08 -10.20 6.81
CA MET A 119 0.96 -8.84 6.27
C MET A 119 2.10 -7.93 6.76
N ALA A 120 2.47 -8.03 8.05
CA ALA A 120 3.57 -7.26 8.63
C ALA A 120 4.95 -7.68 8.09
N GLY A 121 5.17 -8.97 7.91
CA GLY A 121 6.46 -9.54 7.51
C GLY A 121 6.69 -9.64 6.00
N PHE A 122 5.65 -9.50 5.18
CA PHE A 122 5.76 -9.65 3.72
C PHE A 122 5.10 -8.52 2.95
N VAL A 123 3.81 -8.26 3.20
CA VAL A 123 3.04 -7.32 2.38
C VAL A 123 3.49 -5.88 2.61
N ALA A 124 3.43 -5.40 3.86
CA ALA A 124 3.80 -4.04 4.20
C ALA A 124 5.23 -3.66 3.74
N PRO A 125 6.29 -4.45 4.02
CA PRO A 125 7.64 -4.13 3.55
C PRO A 125 7.75 -4.23 2.02
N TYR A 126 7.02 -5.15 1.36
CA TYR A 126 6.99 -5.24 -0.10
C TYR A 126 6.38 -4.01 -0.76
N ILE A 127 5.25 -3.52 -0.26
CA ILE A 127 4.61 -2.31 -0.80
C ILE A 127 5.58 -1.13 -0.71
N VAL A 128 6.25 -0.94 0.43
CA VAL A 128 7.25 0.13 0.60
C VAL A 128 8.40 -0.01 -0.40
N GLN A 129 8.95 -1.21 -0.56
CA GLN A 129 10.09 -1.45 -1.45
C GLN A 129 9.73 -1.22 -2.93
N ARG A 130 8.49 -1.56 -3.34
CA ARG A 130 8.06 -1.54 -4.75
C ARG A 130 7.26 -0.31 -5.16
N GLN A 131 6.84 0.53 -4.22
CA GLN A 131 6.00 1.71 -4.50
C GLN A 131 6.59 2.67 -5.54
N PHE A 132 7.92 2.83 -5.58
CA PHE A 132 8.61 3.69 -6.56
C PHE A 132 9.28 2.93 -7.69
N SER A 133 9.07 1.61 -7.76
CA SER A 133 9.59 0.81 -8.87
C SER A 133 8.75 1.08 -10.12
N PRO A 134 9.35 1.44 -11.26
CA PRO A 134 8.61 1.78 -12.48
C PRO A 134 7.88 0.58 -13.10
N THR A 135 8.30 -0.64 -12.77
CA THR A 135 7.74 -1.89 -13.27
C THR A 135 7.64 -2.90 -12.14
N VAL A 136 6.42 -3.13 -11.64
CA VAL A 136 6.14 -4.26 -10.73
C VAL A 136 5.62 -5.41 -11.58
N SER A 137 6.32 -6.54 -11.55
CA SER A 137 5.91 -7.71 -12.31
C SER A 137 4.72 -8.38 -11.61
N GLU A 138 3.68 -8.71 -12.38
CA GLU A 138 2.55 -9.47 -11.85
C GLU A 138 3.00 -10.84 -11.29
N MET A 139 4.01 -11.46 -11.90
CA MET A 139 4.57 -12.73 -11.43
C MET A 139 5.24 -12.59 -10.06
N GLU A 140 5.81 -11.42 -9.73
CA GLU A 140 6.36 -11.17 -8.39
C GLU A 140 5.24 -11.10 -7.33
N LEU A 141 4.11 -10.45 -7.66
CA LEU A 141 2.94 -10.39 -6.77
C LEU A 141 2.32 -11.78 -6.57
N VAL A 142 2.17 -12.55 -7.65
CA VAL A 142 1.68 -13.92 -7.59
C VAL A 142 2.58 -14.79 -6.72
N GLY A 143 3.90 -14.71 -6.92
CA GLY A 143 4.87 -15.47 -6.12
C GLY A 143 4.87 -15.08 -4.65
N LEU A 144 4.74 -13.79 -4.34
CA LEU A 144 4.61 -13.32 -2.95
C LEU A 144 3.32 -13.85 -2.30
N MET A 145 2.20 -13.82 -3.03
CA MET A 145 0.94 -14.32 -2.52
C MET A 145 0.95 -15.84 -2.33
N ASP A 146 1.53 -16.59 -3.27
CA ASP A 146 1.71 -18.05 -3.13
C ASP A 146 2.54 -18.36 -1.87
N LEU A 147 3.63 -17.62 -1.61
CA LEU A 147 4.43 -17.76 -0.39
C LEU A 147 3.61 -17.48 0.89
N ILE A 148 2.83 -16.40 0.90
CA ILE A 148 1.97 -16.07 2.05
C ILE A 148 0.92 -17.15 2.28
N LEU A 149 0.29 -17.65 1.21
CA LEU A 149 -0.73 -18.72 1.29
C LEU A 149 -0.13 -20.04 1.77
N ASP A 150 1.09 -20.37 1.34
CA ASP A 150 1.83 -21.55 1.83
C ASP A 150 2.12 -21.45 3.33
N GLU A 151 2.60 -20.29 3.80
CA GLU A 151 2.85 -20.06 5.24
C GLU A 151 1.58 -19.93 6.10
N LEU A 152 0.42 -19.74 5.46
CA LEU A 152 -0.90 -19.81 6.11
C LEU A 152 -1.54 -21.19 5.98
N GLU A 153 -0.81 -22.18 5.47
CA GLU A 153 -1.27 -23.56 5.27
C GLU A 153 -2.55 -23.66 4.43
N ALA A 154 -2.70 -22.77 3.43
CA ALA A 154 -3.86 -22.70 2.54
C ALA A 154 -4.01 -23.90 1.58
N GLY A 155 -3.10 -24.90 1.65
CA GLY A 155 -3.09 -26.08 0.79
C GLY A 155 -4.34 -26.96 0.88
N ASN A 156 -5.14 -26.80 1.93
CA ASN A 156 -6.41 -27.51 2.11
C ASN A 156 -7.58 -26.90 1.31
N LEU A 157 -7.40 -25.72 0.71
CA LEU A 157 -8.44 -25.11 -0.12
C LEU A 157 -8.61 -25.87 -1.44
N ALA A 158 -9.85 -25.90 -1.95
CA ALA A 158 -10.11 -26.35 -3.30
C ALA A 158 -9.31 -25.51 -4.31
N ARG A 159 -8.78 -26.15 -5.36
CA ARG A 159 -7.90 -25.51 -6.35
C ARG A 159 -8.47 -24.20 -6.92
N GLU A 160 -9.76 -24.18 -7.23
CA GLU A 160 -10.43 -22.98 -7.75
C GLU A 160 -10.54 -21.88 -6.70
N ALA A 161 -10.85 -22.23 -5.44
CA ALA A 161 -10.89 -21.27 -4.34
C ALA A 161 -9.50 -20.68 -4.07
N TYR A 162 -8.45 -21.51 -4.07
CA TYR A 162 -7.06 -21.05 -3.95
C TYR A 162 -6.68 -20.07 -5.06
N LYS A 163 -6.98 -20.43 -6.32
CA LYS A 163 -6.68 -19.59 -7.48
C LYS A 163 -7.43 -18.25 -7.41
N GLN A 164 -8.69 -18.27 -6.99
CA GLN A 164 -9.50 -17.06 -6.84
C GLN A 164 -8.96 -16.17 -5.72
N LEU A 165 -8.71 -16.73 -4.54
CA LEU A 165 -8.12 -16.03 -3.40
C LEU A 165 -6.81 -15.33 -3.79
N ARG A 166 -5.94 -16.05 -4.49
CA ARG A 166 -4.68 -15.49 -4.99
C ARG A 166 -4.89 -14.34 -5.95
N THR A 167 -5.76 -14.52 -6.95
CA THR A 167 -6.02 -13.49 -7.98
C THR A 167 -6.58 -12.22 -7.35
N ASP A 168 -7.56 -12.34 -6.46
CA ASP A 168 -8.17 -11.20 -5.78
C ASP A 168 -7.18 -10.49 -4.86
N SER A 169 -6.35 -11.25 -4.14
CA SER A 169 -5.33 -10.68 -3.26
C SER A 169 -4.25 -9.93 -4.05
N VAL A 170 -3.81 -10.48 -5.19
CA VAL A 170 -2.87 -9.81 -6.10
C VAL A 170 -3.45 -8.52 -6.65
N GLU A 171 -4.74 -8.51 -7.01
CA GLU A 171 -5.41 -7.29 -7.49
C GLU A 171 -5.46 -6.20 -6.41
N ILE A 172 -5.77 -6.57 -5.17
CA ILE A 172 -5.72 -5.64 -4.03
C ILE A 172 -4.30 -5.10 -3.83
N MET A 173 -3.27 -5.94 -3.96
CA MET A 173 -1.88 -5.50 -3.86
C MET A 173 -1.46 -4.55 -4.99
N LYS A 174 -1.97 -4.74 -6.21
CA LYS A 174 -1.77 -3.78 -7.31
C LYS A 174 -2.39 -2.42 -6.97
N GLN A 175 -3.59 -2.42 -6.38
CA GLN A 175 -4.26 -1.19 -5.92
C GLN A 175 -3.44 -0.48 -4.84
N MET A 176 -2.87 -1.23 -3.87
CA MET A 176 -1.96 -0.68 -2.86
C MET A 176 -0.74 0.01 -3.49
N LEU A 177 -0.12 -0.61 -4.49
CA LEU A 177 1.04 -0.05 -5.18
C LEU A 177 0.69 1.18 -6.03
N ALA A 178 -0.51 1.22 -6.60
CA ALA A 178 -1.01 2.36 -7.36
C ALA A 178 -1.43 3.55 -6.48
N THR A 179 -1.42 3.39 -5.15
CA THR A 179 -1.89 4.42 -4.23
C THR A 179 -0.86 5.56 -4.12
N PRO A 180 -1.29 6.85 -4.15
CA PRO A 180 -0.36 8.00 -4.16
C PRO A 180 0.25 8.34 -2.77
N VAL A 181 -0.04 7.54 -1.73
CA VAL A 181 0.42 7.76 -0.35
C VAL A 181 1.80 7.15 -0.17
N HIS A 182 2.83 7.93 0.13
CA HIS A 182 4.15 7.38 0.40
C HIS A 182 4.17 6.59 1.72
N GLN A 183 4.33 5.27 1.65
CA GLN A 183 4.46 4.45 2.84
C GLN A 183 5.92 4.43 3.32
N LEU A 184 6.11 4.65 4.61
CA LEU A 184 7.42 4.56 5.27
C LEU A 184 7.66 3.14 5.78
N THR A 185 8.92 2.70 5.77
CA THR A 185 9.31 1.38 6.27
C THR A 185 9.14 1.34 7.79
N VAL A 186 8.09 0.67 8.26
CA VAL A 186 7.85 0.42 9.70
C VAL A 186 8.14 -1.02 10.08
N THR A 187 8.02 -1.97 9.16
CA THR A 187 8.30 -3.38 9.42
C THR A 187 9.34 -3.89 8.42
N GLU A 188 10.09 -4.91 8.84
CA GLU A 188 11.09 -5.58 8.00
C GLU A 188 10.54 -6.89 7.44
N PHE A 189 11.20 -7.40 6.40
CA PHE A 189 10.86 -8.70 5.84
C PHE A 189 11.22 -9.83 6.81
N ASP A 190 10.30 -10.77 7.00
CA ASP A 190 10.56 -11.98 7.81
C ASP A 190 11.62 -12.89 7.16
N ARG A 191 11.66 -12.89 5.83
CA ARG A 191 12.61 -13.66 5.01
C ARG A 191 13.04 -12.82 3.83
N ALA A 192 14.28 -13.00 3.39
CA ALA A 192 14.78 -12.29 2.24
C ALA A 192 14.24 -12.92 0.94
N ILE A 193 13.06 -12.48 0.50
CA ILE A 193 12.36 -13.06 -0.66
C ILE A 193 13.02 -12.65 -1.99
N PHE A 194 13.72 -11.52 -2.01
CA PHE A 194 14.28 -10.92 -3.23
C PHE A 194 15.81 -10.91 -3.27
N SER A 195 16.48 -11.72 -2.45
CA SER A 195 17.93 -11.60 -2.24
C SER A 195 18.83 -11.80 -3.47
N ASP A 196 18.37 -12.43 -4.56
CA ASP A 196 19.30 -12.87 -5.61
C ASP A 196 18.90 -12.63 -7.07
N SER A 197 17.70 -12.11 -7.38
CA SER A 197 17.24 -12.13 -8.79
C SER A 197 17.64 -10.90 -9.63
N GLN A 198 18.17 -9.83 -9.04
CA GLN A 198 18.50 -8.59 -9.76
C GLN A 198 19.82 -7.91 -9.35
N ARG A 199 20.75 -8.64 -8.73
CA ARG A 199 22.16 -8.28 -8.97
C ARG A 199 22.45 -8.66 -10.41
N LEU A 200 22.10 -7.76 -11.34
CA LEU A 200 22.85 -7.59 -12.57
C LEU A 200 24.31 -7.49 -12.12
N VAL A 201 25.01 -8.63 -12.11
CA VAL A 201 26.46 -8.64 -12.17
C VAL A 201 26.73 -7.73 -13.35
N PRO A 202 27.37 -6.55 -13.17
CA PRO A 202 27.83 -5.80 -14.31
C PRO A 202 28.65 -6.81 -15.09
N VAL A 203 28.18 -7.18 -16.29
CA VAL A 203 28.99 -7.95 -17.22
C VAL A 203 30.22 -7.08 -17.37
N ARG A 204 31.28 -7.46 -16.67
CA ARG A 204 32.57 -6.79 -16.74
C ARG A 204 32.91 -6.91 -18.21
N ALA A 205 32.76 -5.80 -18.94
CA ALA A 205 33.13 -5.75 -20.33
C ALA A 205 34.56 -6.29 -20.39
N GLU A 206 34.71 -7.48 -20.98
CA GLU A 206 36.04 -8.00 -21.25
C GLU A 206 36.75 -6.91 -22.06
N PRO A 207 37.97 -6.51 -21.67
CA PRO A 207 38.71 -5.53 -22.43
C PRO A 207 38.83 -6.08 -23.87
N PRO A 208 38.66 -5.22 -24.90
CA PRO A 208 38.75 -5.66 -26.28
C PRO A 208 40.09 -6.37 -26.47
N ILE A 209 40.01 -7.64 -26.89
CA ILE A 209 41.16 -8.38 -27.39
C ILE A 209 41.73 -7.53 -28.52
N THR A 210 42.91 -6.96 -28.28
CA THR A 210 43.71 -6.30 -29.30
C THR A 210 44.14 -7.39 -30.27
N ILE A 211 43.42 -7.49 -31.38
CA ILE A 211 43.80 -8.35 -32.51
C ILE A 211 45.14 -7.80 -33.03
N PRO A 212 46.24 -8.58 -33.03
CA PRO A 212 47.47 -8.16 -33.66
C PRO A 212 47.24 -8.01 -35.16
N GLU A 213 47.44 -6.80 -35.67
CA GLU A 213 47.47 -6.49 -37.09
C GLU A 213 48.74 -7.12 -37.69
N SER A 214 48.66 -8.39 -38.07
CA SER A 214 49.65 -9.03 -38.92
C SER A 214 48.93 -9.70 -40.08
N ALA A 215 48.84 -8.95 -41.17
CA ALA A 215 48.33 -9.40 -42.46
C ALA A 215 49.13 -10.61 -43.00
N PRO A 216 48.43 -11.57 -43.61
CA PRO A 216 48.95 -12.23 -44.78
C PRO A 216 48.11 -11.88 -46.02
N LYS A 217 48.83 -11.40 -47.02
CA LYS A 217 48.41 -11.30 -48.43
C LYS A 217 47.92 -12.66 -48.93
N THR A 218 47.04 -12.58 -49.94
CA THR A 218 46.58 -13.63 -50.87
C THR A 218 45.57 -14.65 -50.35
N LEU A 219 44.31 -14.45 -50.74
CA LEU A 219 43.35 -15.53 -50.98
C LEU A 219 42.81 -15.43 -52.42
N PRO A 220 42.73 -16.55 -53.15
CA PRO A 220 42.22 -16.59 -54.52
C PRO A 220 40.69 -16.54 -54.57
N SER A 221 40.22 -15.89 -55.64
CA SER A 221 38.84 -15.86 -56.11
C SER A 221 38.30 -17.27 -56.36
N MET A 222 37.12 -17.60 -55.82
CA MET A 222 35.98 -18.13 -56.61
C MET A 222 34.79 -18.57 -55.75
N MET A 223 33.62 -18.47 -56.40
CA MET A 223 32.39 -19.26 -56.23
C MET A 223 31.24 -18.72 -55.36
N THR A 224 30.33 -18.06 -56.11
CA THR A 224 28.87 -18.30 -56.23
C THR A 224 27.95 -18.05 -55.03
N PRO A 225 27.04 -17.07 -55.12
CA PRO A 225 25.88 -16.97 -54.24
C PRO A 225 24.73 -17.88 -54.69
N PRO A 226 23.97 -18.51 -53.78
CA PRO A 226 22.73 -19.21 -54.10
C PRO A 226 21.55 -18.23 -54.30
N PRO A 227 20.50 -18.63 -55.03
CA PRO A 227 19.44 -17.75 -55.49
C PRO A 227 18.44 -17.35 -54.39
N ILE A 228 18.05 -16.08 -54.44
CA ILE A 228 17.00 -15.45 -53.65
C ILE A 228 15.65 -16.08 -54.04
N ARG A 229 14.99 -16.74 -53.08
CA ARG A 229 13.57 -17.11 -53.20
C ARG A 229 12.73 -15.91 -52.76
N GLN A 230 12.09 -15.26 -53.72
CA GLN A 230 10.93 -14.39 -53.48
C GLN A 230 9.78 -15.27 -52.98
N ALA A 231 9.28 -14.97 -51.79
CA ALA A 231 8.03 -15.53 -51.30
C ALA A 231 6.94 -14.47 -51.52
N ASP A 232 6.03 -14.79 -52.44
CA ASP A 232 4.78 -14.10 -52.70
C ASP A 232 3.98 -13.91 -51.41
N THR A 233 3.55 -12.68 -51.15
CA THR A 233 2.55 -12.39 -50.11
C THR A 233 1.40 -11.61 -50.76
N GLU A 234 0.66 -12.28 -51.64
CA GLU A 234 -0.67 -11.86 -52.04
C GLU A 234 -1.68 -12.91 -51.57
N GLN A 235 -2.46 -12.55 -50.56
CA GLN A 235 -3.84 -13.01 -50.31
C GLN A 235 -4.29 -12.29 -49.02
N LEU A 236 -4.98 -11.15 -49.12
CA LEU A 236 -6.44 -11.05 -49.28
C LEU A 236 -7.16 -12.00 -48.33
N MET A 237 -7.85 -11.45 -47.33
CA MET A 237 -9.28 -11.67 -47.10
C MET A 237 -9.79 -10.66 -46.06
N THR A 238 -10.71 -9.85 -46.56
CA THR A 238 -11.65 -8.98 -45.86
C THR A 238 -12.77 -9.86 -45.30
N THR A 239 -13.15 -9.68 -44.03
CA THR A 239 -14.53 -9.97 -43.59
C THR A 239 -14.92 -9.09 -42.42
N ASP A 240 -15.71 -8.06 -42.78
CA ASP A 240 -16.77 -7.50 -41.98
C ASP A 240 -17.62 -8.59 -41.30
N ILE A 241 -18.14 -8.28 -40.11
CA ILE A 241 -19.51 -8.49 -39.62
C ILE A 241 -19.47 -8.32 -38.09
N MET A 242 -19.83 -7.12 -37.62
CA MET A 242 -20.21 -6.90 -36.22
C MET A 242 -21.70 -7.23 -36.05
N PRO A 243 -22.10 -8.05 -35.06
CA PRO A 243 -23.49 -8.27 -34.73
C PRO A 243 -24.06 -7.13 -33.88
N VAL A 244 -25.29 -6.76 -34.25
CA VAL A 244 -26.17 -5.78 -33.61
C VAL A 244 -26.50 -6.18 -32.17
N LEU A 245 -26.33 -5.23 -31.25
CA LEU A 245 -26.73 -5.32 -29.84
C LEU A 245 -28.26 -5.16 -29.72
N PRO A 246 -29.02 -6.14 -29.19
CA PRO A 246 -30.43 -5.93 -28.89
C PRO A 246 -30.60 -5.06 -27.64
N LYS A 247 -31.38 -3.99 -27.78
CA LYS A 247 -32.02 -3.26 -26.68
C LYS A 247 -33.00 -4.19 -25.97
N SER A 248 -32.96 -4.23 -24.65
CA SER A 248 -34.06 -4.76 -23.83
C SER A 248 -34.38 -3.74 -22.76
N GLU A 249 -35.63 -3.31 -22.82
CA GLU A 249 -36.33 -2.39 -21.94
C GLU A 249 -36.72 -3.08 -20.61
N ASP A 250 -37.12 -2.23 -19.66
CA ASP A 250 -37.96 -2.51 -18.50
C ASP A 250 -37.38 -3.31 -17.32
N VAL A 251 -36.69 -2.58 -16.44
CA VAL A 251 -36.50 -2.97 -15.04
C VAL A 251 -37.48 -2.17 -14.16
N VAL A 252 -38.39 -2.91 -13.55
CA VAL A 252 -39.37 -2.46 -12.53
C VAL A 252 -38.64 -1.95 -11.27
N PRO A 253 -39.13 -0.90 -10.58
CA PRO A 253 -38.47 -0.38 -9.39
C PRO A 253 -38.69 -1.30 -8.18
N ILE A 254 -37.59 -1.81 -7.61
CA ILE A 254 -37.56 -2.51 -6.32
C ILE A 254 -37.53 -1.46 -5.20
N PRO A 255 -38.35 -1.57 -4.14
CA PRO A 255 -38.33 -0.64 -3.01
C PRO A 255 -37.04 -0.75 -2.18
N PRO A 256 -36.57 0.35 -1.57
CA PRO A 256 -35.34 0.35 -0.80
C PRO A 256 -35.50 -0.46 0.50
N VAL A 257 -34.68 -1.50 0.64
CA VAL A 257 -34.44 -2.18 1.90
C VAL A 257 -33.62 -1.24 2.80
N PRO A 258 -34.00 -1.04 4.07
CA PRO A 258 -33.23 -0.19 4.98
C PRO A 258 -31.85 -0.81 5.23
N SER A 259 -30.81 -0.07 4.84
CA SER A 259 -29.42 -0.34 5.18
C SER A 259 -29.28 -0.42 6.69
N ARG A 260 -29.00 -1.62 7.18
CA ARG A 260 -28.65 -1.86 8.57
C ARG A 260 -27.21 -1.37 8.76
N ASP A 261 -27.08 -0.19 9.34
CA ASP A 261 -25.82 0.40 9.80
C ASP A 261 -25.05 -0.61 10.67
N ASN A 262 -23.99 -1.18 10.10
CA ASN A 262 -22.97 -1.93 10.83
C ASN A 262 -21.60 -1.55 10.24
N SER A 263 -21.25 -0.27 10.38
CA SER A 263 -19.93 0.25 10.04
C SER A 263 -19.64 1.45 10.93
N ALA A 264 -19.42 1.19 12.22
CA ALA A 264 -18.83 2.17 13.13
C ALA A 264 -17.34 2.37 12.78
N PHE A 265 -17.09 3.02 11.65
CA PHE A 265 -15.80 3.58 11.27
C PHE A 265 -15.85 5.08 11.55
N SER A 266 -15.47 5.48 12.75
CA SER A 266 -15.26 6.89 13.06
C SER A 266 -13.80 7.25 12.72
N PHE A 267 -13.55 7.58 11.46
CA PHE A 267 -12.58 8.63 11.19
C PHE A 267 -13.25 9.92 11.66
N SER A 268 -13.03 10.31 12.91
CA SER A 268 -13.44 11.63 13.36
C SER A 268 -12.89 12.64 12.35
N ASN A 269 -13.78 13.45 11.76
CA ASN A 269 -13.60 14.43 10.68
C ASN A 269 -12.59 15.56 10.98
N THR A 270 -11.45 15.28 11.63
CA THR A 270 -10.45 16.26 12.04
C THR A 270 -9.40 16.58 10.96
N LEU A 271 -9.42 15.89 9.81
CA LEU A 271 -8.52 16.22 8.68
C LEU A 271 -9.00 17.42 7.83
N SER A 272 -10.21 17.92 8.08
CA SER A 272 -10.78 19.07 7.35
C SER A 272 -10.35 20.44 7.89
N THR A 273 -9.56 20.53 8.97
CA THR A 273 -9.22 21.82 9.61
C THR A 273 -7.82 22.36 9.27
N LEU A 274 -7.03 21.68 8.44
CA LEU A 274 -5.68 22.14 8.07
C LEU A 274 -5.64 23.22 6.96
N ARG A 275 -6.77 23.87 6.63
CA ARG A 275 -6.83 24.93 5.62
C ARG A 275 -7.80 26.07 5.96
N ARG A 276 -7.71 26.63 7.17
CA ARG A 276 -8.20 27.98 7.44
C ARG A 276 -7.57 28.53 8.72
N ASP A 277 -6.48 29.27 8.58
CA ASP A 277 -6.20 30.45 9.40
C ASP A 277 -4.90 31.12 8.95
N LYS A 278 -5.04 32.05 8.02
CA LYS A 278 -4.10 33.16 7.85
C LYS A 278 -4.86 34.37 7.34
N ASP A 279 -5.52 35.04 8.28
CA ASP A 279 -6.05 36.42 8.31
C ASP A 279 -7.35 36.39 9.12
N SER A 280 -7.50 37.02 10.28
CA SER A 280 -7.00 38.32 10.67
C SER A 280 -7.15 38.46 12.20
N GLY A 281 -6.12 39.00 12.84
CA GLY A 281 -6.12 39.24 14.27
C GLY A 281 -7.19 40.23 14.71
N LYS A 282 -8.13 39.78 15.54
CA LYS A 282 -8.83 40.65 16.50
C LYS A 282 -8.95 39.90 17.82
N LYS A 283 -8.07 40.25 18.77
CA LYS A 283 -8.21 39.86 20.19
C LYS A 283 -9.57 40.37 20.70
N PRO A 284 -10.39 39.56 21.38
CA PRO A 284 -11.62 40.03 22.00
C PRO A 284 -11.27 41.02 23.12
N ARG A 285 -11.84 42.22 23.05
CA ARG A 285 -11.74 43.21 24.14
C ARG A 285 -12.64 42.79 25.30
N PRO A 286 -12.19 42.97 26.55
CA PRO A 286 -13.03 42.70 27.71
C PRO A 286 -14.22 43.69 27.79
N PRO A 287 -15.33 43.29 28.43
CA PRO A 287 -16.53 44.09 28.51
C PRO A 287 -16.31 45.34 29.38
N ILE A 288 -16.71 46.50 28.86
CA ILE A 288 -16.67 47.79 29.55
C ILE A 288 -17.85 47.85 30.53
N PRO A 289 -17.64 48.12 31.82
CA PRO A 289 -18.73 48.35 32.77
C PRO A 289 -19.52 49.62 32.42
N PRO A 290 -20.85 49.64 32.60
CA PRO A 290 -21.66 50.83 32.32
C PRO A 290 -21.34 51.96 33.30
N LEU A 291 -21.22 53.19 32.77
CA LEU A 291 -21.05 54.40 33.58
C LEU A 291 -22.31 54.69 34.42
N PRO A 292 -22.15 55.25 35.63
CA PRO A 292 -23.27 55.74 36.45
C PRO A 292 -24.01 56.87 35.72
N LYS A 293 -25.34 56.84 35.78
CA LYS A 293 -26.18 57.96 35.33
C LYS A 293 -26.16 59.01 36.43
N ASP A 294 -25.73 60.23 36.10
CA ASP A 294 -25.87 61.39 36.97
C ASP A 294 -27.35 61.74 37.12
N ASP A 295 -27.87 61.55 38.33
CA ASP A 295 -29.13 62.14 38.77
C ASP A 295 -28.94 63.65 38.90
N LYS A 296 -29.50 64.41 37.96
CA LYS A 296 -29.72 65.84 38.14
C LYS A 296 -30.82 66.03 39.19
N GLN A 297 -30.41 66.29 40.43
CA GLN A 297 -31.23 66.98 41.42
C GLN A 297 -30.88 68.47 41.44
N GLY A 298 -31.91 69.31 41.34
CA GLY A 298 -32.00 70.59 42.04
C GLY A 298 -31.37 71.80 41.37
N SER A 299 -32.20 72.59 40.68
CA SER A 299 -32.55 73.96 41.09
C SER A 299 -33.74 74.47 40.31
#